data_AF-A0A644VLY5-F1
#
_entry.id   AF-A0A644VLY5-F1
#
_cell.length_a   1.000
_cell.length_b   1.000
_cell.length_c   1.000
_cell.angle_alpha   90.00
_cell.angle_beta   90.00
_cell.angle_gamma   90.00
#
_symmetry.space_group_name_H-M   'P 1'
#
loop_
_entity.id
_entity.type
_entity.pdbx_description
1 polymer ?
#
loop_
_entity_poly.entity_id
_entity_poly.type
_entity_poly.pdbx_seq_one_letter_code
_entity_poly.pdbx_strand_id
1 'polypeptide(L)' 'MTQINTELEYNVATARIEELLKLVDNETSEKNKYLIELNILSNVVADYEEKHFPMKAPTLIEMLKLRMFEMNLN' A
#
# COMPACT_ATOMS: atom_id res chain seq x y z
N MET A 1 -8.26 -11.84 14.11
CA MET A 1 -7.84 -11.34 12.78
C MET A 1 -6.37 -11.67 12.64
N THR A 2 -5.98 -12.40 11.59
CA THR A 2 -4.57 -12.72 11.30
C THR A 2 -3.83 -11.43 10.97
N GLN A 3 -2.81 -11.11 11.76
CA GLN A 3 -1.98 -9.93 11.59
C GLN A 3 -0.61 -10.39 11.10
N ILE A 4 -0.02 -9.66 10.15
CA ILE A 4 1.40 -9.80 9.82
C ILE A 4 2.19 -9.36 11.05
N ASN A 5 3.09 -10.22 11.52
CA ASN A 5 3.95 -9.92 12.68
C ASN A 5 5.43 -9.82 12.32
N THR A 6 5.79 -10.29 11.12
CA THR A 6 7.19 -10.37 10.69
C THR A 6 7.38 -9.65 9.36
N GLU A 7 8.51 -8.97 9.20
CA GLU A 7 8.90 -8.32 7.94
C GLU A 7 8.96 -9.30 6.76
N LEU A 8 9.29 -10.57 7.02
CA LEU A 8 9.23 -11.64 6.02
C LEU A 8 7.80 -11.88 5.51
N GLU A 9 6.81 -11.92 6.41
CA GLU A 9 5.40 -12.12 6.05
C GLU A 9 4.88 -10.90 5.27
N TYR A 10 5.29 -9.69 5.66
CA TYR A 10 5.03 -8.47 4.91
C TYR A 10 5.59 -8.55 3.49
N ASN A 11 6.89 -8.86 3.33
CA ASN A 11 7.52 -8.93 2.02
C ASN A 11 6.90 -9.99 1.11
N VAL A 12 6.54 -11.15 1.67
CA VAL A 12 5.86 -12.21 0.91
C VAL A 12 4.44 -11.79 0.51
N ALA A 13 3.69 -11.14 1.41
CA ALA A 13 2.36 -10.63 1.11
C ALA A 13 2.40 -9.55 0.03
N THR A 14 3.35 -8.61 0.11
CA THR A 14 3.53 -7.55 -0.89
C THR A 14 3.92 -8.12 -2.25
N ALA A 15 4.85 -9.07 -2.31
CA ALA A 15 5.19 -9.75 -3.56
C ALA A 15 3.98 -10.47 -4.18
N ARG A 16 3.14 -11.09 -3.33
CA ARG A 16 1.91 -11.74 -3.79
C ARG A 16 0.88 -10.74 -4.32
N ILE A 17 0.73 -9.58 -3.68
CA ILE A 17 -0.12 -8.48 -4.17
C ILE A 17 0.34 -8.03 -5.57
N GLU A 18 1.65 -7.87 -5.78
CA GLU A 18 2.19 -7.48 -7.10
C GLU A 18 1.92 -8.53 -8.19
N GLU A 19 1.98 -9.82 -7.86
CA GLU A 19 1.59 -10.89 -8.78
C GLU A 19 0.09 -10.82 -9.11
N LEU A 20 -0.75 -10.65 -8.09
CA LEU A 20 -2.20 -10.58 -8.26
C LEU A 20 -2.60 -9.37 -9.09
N LEU A 21 -1.97 -8.20 -8.89
CA LEU A 21 -2.22 -6.98 -9.69
C LEU A 21 -1.93 -7.15 -11.18
N LYS A 22 -1.08 -8.12 -11.58
CA LYS A 22 -0.86 -8.45 -13.00
C LYS A 22 -1.95 -9.37 -13.58
N LEU A 23 -2.71 -10.03 -12.71
CA LEU A 23 -3.70 -11.04 -13.07
C LEU A 23 -5.14 -10.52 -12.98
N VAL A 24 -5.40 -9.54 -12.11
CA VAL A 24 -6.69 -8.83 -12.05
C VAL A 24 -6.62 -7.54 -12.86
N ASP A 25 -7.63 -7.34 -13.70
CA ASP A 25 -7.93 -6.09 -14.40
C ASP A 25 -9.24 -5.48 -13.89
N ASN A 26 -9.56 -4.24 -14.30
CA ASN A 26 -10.77 -3.51 -13.94
C ASN A 26 -12.09 -4.21 -14.36
N GLU A 27 -12.03 -5.15 -15.31
CA GLU A 27 -13.17 -5.96 -15.72
C GLU A 27 -13.34 -7.26 -14.91
N THR A 28 -12.45 -7.50 -13.93
CA THR A 28 -12.48 -8.73 -13.15
C THR A 28 -13.68 -8.75 -12.21
N SER A 29 -14.52 -9.78 -12.32
CA SER A 29 -15.67 -9.94 -11.45
C SER A 29 -15.30 -9.92 -9.97
N GLU A 30 -16.11 -9.26 -9.15
CA GLU A 30 -15.95 -9.17 -7.69
C GLU A 30 -15.92 -10.54 -6.98
N LYS A 31 -16.44 -11.58 -7.64
CA LYS A 31 -16.42 -12.97 -7.15
C LYS A 31 -15.15 -13.74 -7.54
N ASN A 32 -14.23 -13.12 -8.27
CA ASN A 32 -12.99 -13.76 -8.66
C ASN A 32 -12.12 -13.98 -7.43
N LYS A 33 -11.69 -15.22 -7.23
CA LYS A 33 -10.79 -15.63 -6.14
C LYS A 33 -9.55 -14.74 -6.03
N TYR A 34 -8.98 -14.27 -7.14
CA TYR A 34 -7.77 -13.44 -7.15
C TYR A 34 -8.04 -12.03 -6.63
N LEU A 35 -9.23 -11.47 -6.92
CA LEU A 35 -9.63 -10.15 -6.42
C LEU A 35 -9.94 -10.20 -4.92
N ILE A 36 -10.59 -11.27 -4.47
CA ILE A 36 -10.87 -11.49 -3.05
C ILE A 36 -9.56 -11.69 -2.28
N GLU A 37 -8.64 -12.50 -2.80
CA GLU A 37 -7.30 -12.70 -2.22
C GLU A 37 -6.53 -11.39 -2.13
N LEU A 38 -6.52 -10.59 -3.21
CA LEU A 38 -5.89 -9.27 -3.25
C LEU A 38 -6.45 -8.36 -2.15
N ASN A 39 -7.77 -8.28 -2.03
CA ASN A 39 -8.41 -7.41 -1.05
C ASN A 39 -8.06 -7.83 0.39
N ILE A 40 -8.08 -9.13 0.68
CA ILE A 40 -7.69 -9.65 2.00
C ILE A 40 -6.23 -9.30 2.30
N LEU A 41 -5.31 -9.58 1.37
CA LEU A 41 -3.88 -9.30 1.56
C LEU A 41 -3.63 -7.80 1.73
N SER A 42 -4.25 -6.95 0.93
CA SER A 42 -4.11 -5.49 1.02
C SER A 42 -4.56 -4.97 2.37
N ASN A 43 -5.67 -5.48 2.93
CA ASN A 43 -6.11 -5.07 4.27
C ASN A 43 -5.11 -5.45 5.36
N VAL A 44 -4.57 -6.67 5.30
CA VAL A 44 -3.61 -7.14 6.32
C VAL A 44 -2.27 -6.39 6.21
N VAL A 45 -1.82 -6.08 4.99
CA VAL A 45 -0.63 -5.27 4.75
C VAL A 45 -0.82 -3.84 5.25
N ALA A 46 -1.97 -3.21 4.96
CA ALA A 46 -2.30 -1.87 5.44
C ALA A 46 -2.28 -1.78 6.98
N ASP A 47 -2.86 -2.78 7.68
CA ASP A 47 -2.83 -2.85 9.14
C ASP A 47 -1.39 -2.92 9.72
N TYR A 48 -0.47 -3.55 8.99
CA TYR A 48 0.94 -3.63 9.37
C TYR A 48 1.67 -2.31 9.09
N GLU A 49 1.44 -1.71 7.91
CA GLU A 49 2.02 -0.43 7.54
C GLU A 49 1.59 0.70 8.48
N GLU A 50 0.33 0.74 8.90
CA GLU A 50 -0.14 1.76 9.85
C GLU A 50 0.62 1.71 11.19
N LYS A 51 0.95 0.50 11.66
CA LYS A 51 1.68 0.29 12.91
C LYS A 51 3.18 0.53 12.80
N HIS A 52 3.80 0.08 11.71
CA HIS A 52 5.25 0.09 11.54
C HIS A 52 5.77 1.31 10.75
N PHE A 53 4.95 1.85 9.85
CA PHE A 53 5.25 2.97 8.97
C PHE A 53 4.16 4.06 9.05
N PRO A 54 3.90 4.64 10.24
CA PRO A 54 2.87 5.65 10.38
C PRO A 54 3.16 6.85 9.48
N MET A 55 2.19 7.23 8.63
CA MET A 55 2.26 8.46 7.85
C MET A 55 2.31 9.65 8.79
N LYS A 56 3.49 10.23 8.98
CA LYS A 56 3.64 11.49 9.69
C LYS A 56 3.15 12.61 8.77
N ALA A 57 2.35 13.52 9.32
CA ALA A 57 1.99 14.73 8.61
C ALA A 57 3.28 15.47 8.22
N PRO A 58 3.40 15.92 6.95
CA PRO A 58 4.57 16.67 6.54
C PRO A 58 4.64 17.97 7.34
N THR A 59 5.85 18.37 7.67
CA THR A 59 6.11 19.64 8.34
C THR A 59 5.78 20.82 7.41
N LEU A 60 5.53 22.00 7.98
CA LEU A 60 5.31 23.22 7.19
C LEU A 60 6.46 23.48 6.19
N ILE A 61 7.69 23.15 6.57
CA ILE A 61 8.88 23.30 5.71
C ILE A 61 8.82 22.33 4.52
N GLU A 62 8.42 21.09 4.73
CA GLU A 62 8.25 20.10 3.64
C GLU A 62 7.12 20.50 2.71
N MET A 63 6.00 21.02 3.23
CA MET A 63 4.93 21.57 2.40
C MET A 63 5.40 22.78 1.59
N LEU A 64 6.15 23.71 2.19
CA LEU A 64 6.70 24.86 1.46
C LEU A 64 7.67 24.43 0.36
N LYS A 65 8.57 23.48 0.64
CA LYS A 65 9.47 22.90 -0.37
C LYS A 65 8.71 22.24 -1.50
N LEU A 66 7.64 21.49 -1.20
CA LEU A 66 6.78 20.87 -2.20
C LEU A 66 6.12 21.94 -3.09
N ARG A 67 5.58 23.01 -2.50
CA ARG A 67 4.98 24.13 -3.27
C ARG A 67 6.00 24.87 -4.12
N MET A 68 7.20 25.11 -3.58
CA MET A 68 8.31 25.70 -4.35
C MET A 68 8.69 24.82 -5.54
N PHE A 69 8.81 23.51 -5.34
CA PHE A 69 9.07 22.54 -6.40
C PHE A 69 7.96 22.53 -7.47
N GLU A 70 6.68 22.47 -7.06
CA GLU A 70 5.53 22.56 -7.98
C GLU A 70 5.54 23.85 -8.81
N MET A 71 6.02 24.94 -8.23
CA MET A 71 6.12 26.25 -8.87
C MET A 71 7.43 26.46 -9.65
N ASN A 72 8.29 25.44 -9.78
CA ASN A 72 9.64 25.54 -10.36
C ASN A 72 10.53 26.63 -9.72
N LEU A 73 10.34 26.86 -8.43
CA LEU A 73 11.17 27.74 -7.61
C LEU A 73 12.25 26.87 -6.96
N ASN A 74 13.41 26.76 -7.61
CA ASN A 74 14.59 26.04 -7.09
C ASN A 74 15.37 26.88 -6.08
#